data_AF-A0A150X1S8-F1
#
_entry.id   AF-A0A150X1S8-F1
#
_cell.length_a   1.000
_cell.length_b   1.000
_cell.length_c   1.000
_cell.angle_alpha   90.00
_cell.angle_beta   90.00
_cell.angle_gamma   90.00
#
_symmetry.space_group_name_H-M   'P 1'
#
loop_
_entity.id
_entity.type
_entity.pdbx_description
1 polymer ?
#
loop_
_entity_poly.entity_id
_entity_poly.type
_entity_poly.pdbx_seq_one_letter_code
_entity_poly.pdbx_strand_id
1 'polypeptide(L)'
;MLEFLERYQVKGEFSLGLNENLNDQCNAPRKWSGIYLVFAKKIQLNHLIYIGISGRKGPNGKIIHRSDGIGGRIVKGKQFGEARRNSWQKQMRLAGFDRIYIKWYVTHGEVDIDFPREIEHDLLTKFHEASGQLPLWNKSF
;
A
#
# COMPACT_ATOMS: atom_id res chain seq x y z
N MET A 1 -0.20 12.87 -10.57
CA MET A 1 -0.14 12.54 -9.12
C MET A 1 0.70 11.30 -8.85
N LEU A 2 0.37 10.12 -9.40
CA LEU A 2 1.08 8.88 -9.08
C LEU A 2 2.42 8.70 -9.80
N GLU A 3 2.64 9.44 -10.89
CA GLU A 3 3.84 9.35 -11.75
C GLU A 3 5.16 9.54 -11.00
N PHE A 4 5.19 10.36 -9.92
CA PHE A 4 6.45 10.55 -9.18
C PHE A 4 6.94 9.25 -8.53
N LEU A 5 6.04 8.30 -8.22
CA LEU A 5 6.41 7.01 -7.63
C LEU A 5 7.16 6.12 -8.64
N GLU A 6 7.01 6.38 -9.93
CA GLU A 6 7.73 5.63 -10.97
C GLU A 6 9.24 5.90 -10.94
N ARG A 7 9.71 6.91 -10.18
CA ARG A 7 11.14 7.15 -9.93
C ARG A 7 11.82 6.04 -9.12
N TYR A 8 11.07 5.31 -8.28
CA TYR A 8 11.63 4.27 -7.41
C TYR A 8 12.12 3.08 -8.23
N GLN A 9 13.32 2.59 -7.89
CA GLN A 9 13.99 1.55 -8.68
C GLN A 9 13.37 0.18 -8.44
N VAL A 10 13.04 -0.12 -7.18
CA VAL A 10 12.47 -1.41 -6.81
C VAL A 10 10.97 -1.25 -6.58
N LYS A 11 10.19 -1.68 -7.57
CA LYS A 11 8.74 -1.58 -7.61
C LYS A 11 8.13 -2.80 -8.29
N GLY A 12 6.84 -3.00 -8.08
CA GLY A 12 6.09 -4.06 -8.73
C GLY A 12 4.60 -3.94 -8.50
N GLU A 13 3.89 -4.90 -9.09
CA GLU A 13 2.44 -4.96 -9.00
C GLU A 13 1.94 -6.40 -8.99
N PHE A 14 0.77 -6.59 -8.40
CA PHE A 14 0.02 -7.84 -8.44
C PHE A 14 -1.47 -7.54 -8.29
N SER A 15 -2.30 -8.57 -8.46
CA SER A 15 -3.74 -8.46 -8.22
C SER A 15 -4.23 -9.52 -7.25
N LEU A 16 -5.38 -9.28 -6.64
CA LEU A 16 -6.03 -10.23 -5.73
C LEU A 16 -7.50 -10.36 -6.12
N GLY A 17 -7.92 -11.58 -6.44
CA GLY A 17 -9.30 -11.99 -6.64
C GLY A 17 -9.95 -12.54 -5.37
N LEU A 18 -11.27 -12.70 -5.41
CA LEU A 18 -12.09 -13.13 -4.27
C LEU A 18 -11.76 -14.51 -3.67
N ASN A 19 -11.12 -15.39 -4.45
CA ASN A 19 -10.80 -16.78 -4.05
C ASN A 19 -9.28 -17.06 -4.06
N GLU A 20 -8.45 -16.04 -4.25
CA GLU A 20 -6.99 -16.17 -4.28
C GLU A 20 -6.39 -15.97 -2.89
N ASN A 21 -5.18 -16.47 -2.64
CA ASN A 21 -4.49 -16.23 -1.38
C ASN A 21 -3.58 -15.00 -1.48
N LEU A 22 -3.81 -13.97 -0.65
CA LEU A 22 -2.99 -12.74 -0.66
C LEU A 22 -1.50 -13.00 -0.40
N ASN A 23 -1.16 -14.00 0.42
CA ASN A 23 0.25 -14.34 0.65
C ASN A 23 0.93 -14.87 -0.60
N ASP A 24 0.20 -15.61 -1.43
CA ASP A 24 0.73 -16.28 -2.62
C ASP A 24 0.78 -15.31 -3.81
N GLN A 25 -0.18 -14.37 -3.88
CA GLN A 25 -0.19 -13.32 -4.92
C GLN A 25 0.82 -12.20 -4.65
N CYS A 26 1.17 -11.92 -3.39
CA CYS A 26 2.03 -10.81 -3.04
C CYS A 26 3.49 -11.07 -3.45
N ASN A 27 3.95 -10.36 -4.48
CA ASN A 27 5.33 -10.39 -4.97
C ASN A 27 6.24 -9.30 -4.37
N ALA A 28 5.77 -8.56 -3.37
CA ALA A 28 6.54 -7.48 -2.74
C ALA A 28 7.64 -8.03 -1.80
N PRO A 29 8.81 -7.36 -1.72
CA PRO A 29 9.94 -7.87 -0.95
C PRO A 29 9.66 -7.90 0.56
N ARG A 30 10.32 -8.84 1.25
CA ARG A 30 10.15 -9.07 2.70
C ARG A 30 11.25 -8.48 3.59
N LYS A 31 12.12 -7.61 3.04
CA LYS A 31 13.21 -6.97 3.79
C LYS A 31 13.10 -5.45 3.94
N TRP A 32 12.49 -4.74 3.00
CA TRP A 32 12.55 -3.28 2.93
C TRP A 32 11.23 -2.58 3.24
N SER A 33 11.30 -1.25 3.34
CA SER A 33 10.19 -0.35 3.62
C SER A 33 9.74 0.40 2.38
N GLY A 34 8.52 0.88 2.41
CA GLY A 34 7.94 1.55 1.25
C GLY A 34 6.45 1.78 1.35
N ILE A 35 5.87 2.09 0.19
CA ILE A 35 4.46 2.45 0.02
C ILE A 35 3.79 1.47 -0.95
N TYR A 36 2.51 1.22 -0.73
CA TYR A 36 1.67 0.47 -1.66
C TYR A 36 0.31 1.15 -1.82
N LEU A 37 -0.23 1.02 -3.02
CA LEU A 37 -1.48 1.60 -3.47
C LEU A 37 -2.42 0.46 -3.86
N VAL A 38 -3.67 0.52 -3.43
CA VAL A 38 -4.70 -0.48 -3.76
C VAL A 38 -5.80 0.15 -4.59
N PHE A 39 -6.18 -0.50 -5.67
CA PHE A 39 -7.18 -0.03 -6.63
C PHE A 39 -8.31 -1.05 -6.81
N ALA A 40 -9.56 -0.58 -6.94
CA ALA A 40 -10.74 -1.44 -7.03
C ALA A 40 -11.04 -2.03 -8.42
N LYS A 41 -10.45 -1.52 -9.51
CA LYS A 41 -10.78 -1.95 -10.89
C LYS A 41 -9.60 -1.96 -11.86
N LYS A 42 -8.85 -0.87 -11.90
CA LYS A 42 -7.66 -0.69 -12.73
C LYS A 42 -6.75 0.31 -12.04
N ILE A 43 -5.47 0.32 -12.38
CA ILE A 43 -4.47 1.21 -11.80
C ILE A 43 -4.66 2.62 -12.36
N GLN A 44 -5.65 3.33 -11.83
CA GLN A 44 -5.98 4.73 -12.15
C GLN A 44 -6.43 5.44 -10.89
N LEU A 45 -6.17 6.75 -10.82
CA LEU A 45 -6.41 7.56 -9.62
C LEU A 45 -7.86 7.48 -9.10
N ASN A 46 -8.85 7.53 -10.00
CA ASN A 46 -10.27 7.44 -9.66
C ASN A 46 -10.70 6.07 -9.08
N HIS A 47 -9.84 5.06 -9.15
CA HIS A 47 -10.05 3.74 -8.56
C HIS A 47 -9.17 3.48 -7.35
N LEU A 48 -8.35 4.45 -6.92
CA LEU A 48 -7.50 4.33 -5.73
C LEU A 48 -8.39 4.27 -4.48
N ILE A 49 -8.36 3.14 -3.80
CA ILE A 49 -9.15 2.90 -2.59
C ILE A 49 -8.31 2.88 -1.32
N TYR A 50 -7.00 2.64 -1.43
CA TYR A 50 -6.14 2.62 -0.25
C TYR A 50 -4.71 3.05 -0.57
N ILE A 51 -4.12 3.81 0.34
CA ILE A 51 -2.69 4.08 0.41
C ILE A 51 -2.22 3.54 1.76
N GLY A 52 -1.14 2.76 1.75
CA GLY A 52 -0.54 2.31 2.99
C GLY A 52 0.97 2.17 2.91
N ILE A 53 1.59 2.23 4.08
CA ILE A 53 3.05 2.16 4.20
C ILE A 53 3.53 0.97 5.04
N SER A 54 4.82 0.68 4.88
CA SER A 54 5.63 -0.17 5.76
C SER A 54 6.94 0.54 6.12
N GLY A 55 7.27 0.56 7.41
CA GLY A 55 8.43 1.30 7.93
C GLY A 55 8.02 2.55 8.69
N ARG A 56 8.83 2.94 9.67
CA ARG A 56 8.65 4.18 10.44
C ARG A 56 9.99 4.80 10.78
N LYS A 57 10.01 6.12 10.98
CA LYS A 57 11.17 6.83 11.49
C LYS A 57 11.37 6.50 12.97
N GLY A 58 12.55 6.02 13.32
CA GLY A 58 12.96 5.77 14.69
C GLY A 58 13.36 7.05 15.43
N PRO A 59 13.57 6.98 16.75
CA PRO A 59 13.99 8.14 17.56
C PRO A 59 15.32 8.76 17.12
N ASN A 60 16.21 7.95 16.54
CA ASN A 60 17.51 8.37 16.01
C ASN A 60 17.43 8.89 14.56
N GLY A 61 16.23 9.11 14.03
CA GLY A 61 16.02 9.56 12.66
C GLY A 61 16.24 8.48 11.59
N LYS A 62 16.63 7.24 11.95
CA LYS A 62 16.83 6.13 11.00
C LYS A 62 15.52 5.37 10.75
N ILE A 63 15.44 4.69 9.61
CA ILE A 63 14.31 3.81 9.31
C ILE A 63 14.29 2.62 10.29
N ILE A 64 13.10 2.24 10.72
CA ILE A 64 12.83 0.96 11.35
C ILE A 64 12.03 0.14 10.34
N HIS A 65 12.70 -0.80 9.68
CA HIS A 65 12.04 -1.80 8.84
C HIS A 65 11.21 -2.75 9.69
N ARG A 66 10.13 -3.26 9.11
CA ARG A 66 9.47 -4.44 9.67
C ARG A 66 10.33 -5.67 9.35
N SER A 67 10.34 -6.64 10.25
CA SER A 67 11.06 -7.91 10.04
C SER A 67 10.60 -8.69 8.80
N ASP A 68 9.37 -8.44 8.35
CA ASP A 68 8.78 -9.04 7.15
C ASP A 68 8.59 -8.04 6.00
N GLY A 69 9.22 -6.86 6.09
CA GLY A 69 9.24 -5.83 5.05
C GLY A 69 7.86 -5.32 4.61
N ILE A 70 7.81 -4.72 3.41
CA ILE A 70 6.58 -4.25 2.78
C ILE A 70 5.63 -5.40 2.43
N GLY A 71 6.16 -6.54 1.94
CA GLY A 71 5.33 -7.70 1.61
C GLY A 71 4.61 -8.27 2.83
N GLY A 72 5.31 -8.39 3.96
CA GLY A 72 4.70 -8.81 5.21
C GLY A 72 3.68 -7.81 5.76
N ARG A 73 3.92 -6.50 5.59
CA ARG A 73 2.92 -5.48 5.92
C ARG A 73 1.66 -5.61 5.07
N ILE A 74 1.79 -5.79 3.75
CA ILE A 74 0.66 -5.99 2.85
C ILE A 74 -0.18 -7.21 3.28
N VAL A 75 0.47 -8.35 3.54
CA VAL A 75 -0.22 -9.62 3.84
C VAL A 75 -0.78 -9.67 5.27
N LYS A 76 0.05 -9.31 6.26
CA LYS A 76 -0.23 -9.52 7.69
C LYS A 76 -0.64 -8.25 8.45
N GLY A 77 -0.54 -7.09 7.82
CA GLY A 77 -1.00 -5.83 8.42
C GLY A 77 -2.46 -5.95 8.84
N LYS A 78 -2.81 -5.38 10.01
CA LYS A 78 -4.19 -5.35 10.48
C LYS A 78 -4.94 -4.20 9.82
N GLN A 79 -6.12 -4.50 9.29
CA GLN A 79 -7.08 -3.53 8.77
C GLN A 79 -8.47 -4.16 8.85
N PHE A 80 -9.50 -3.37 9.18
CA PHE A 80 -10.86 -3.85 9.37
C PHE A 80 -10.98 -4.96 10.44
N GLY A 81 -10.24 -4.81 11.55
CA GLY A 81 -10.30 -5.71 12.70
C GLY A 81 -9.44 -6.99 12.61
N GLU A 82 -8.94 -7.34 11.43
CA GLU A 82 -8.16 -8.58 11.20
C GLU A 82 -6.98 -8.37 10.25
N ALA A 83 -6.19 -9.42 10.01
CA ALA A 83 -5.10 -9.37 9.03
C ALA A 83 -5.66 -9.21 7.60
N ARG A 84 -5.00 -8.42 6.76
CA ARG A 84 -5.45 -8.12 5.39
C ARG A 84 -5.64 -9.34 4.50
N ARG A 85 -4.83 -10.39 4.70
CA ARG A 85 -5.02 -11.70 4.06
C ARG A 85 -6.41 -12.31 4.28
N ASN A 86 -7.14 -11.84 5.31
CA ASN A 86 -8.50 -12.25 5.60
C ASN A 86 -9.50 -11.10 5.35
N SER A 87 -9.18 -9.86 5.75
CA SER A 87 -10.16 -8.75 5.66
C SER A 87 -10.37 -8.22 4.25
N TRP A 88 -9.35 -8.16 3.40
CA TRP A 88 -9.50 -7.51 2.09
C TRP A 88 -10.54 -8.20 1.22
N GLN A 89 -10.54 -9.54 1.17
CA GLN A 89 -11.56 -10.28 0.42
C GLN A 89 -12.96 -10.10 1.00
N LYS A 90 -13.11 -10.00 2.34
CA LYS A 90 -14.41 -9.68 2.95
C LYS A 90 -14.88 -8.29 2.53
N GLN A 91 -14.00 -7.29 2.57
CA GLN A 91 -14.33 -5.93 2.12
C GLN A 91 -14.63 -5.84 0.63
N MET A 92 -13.90 -6.61 -0.19
CA MET A 92 -14.18 -6.75 -1.62
C MET A 92 -15.60 -7.29 -1.85
N ARG A 93 -16.02 -8.34 -1.13
CA ARG A 93 -17.41 -8.87 -1.23
C ARG A 93 -18.45 -7.85 -0.82
N LEU A 94 -18.22 -7.12 0.27
CA LEU A 94 -19.12 -6.06 0.74
C LEU A 94 -19.25 -4.91 -0.27
N ALA A 95 -18.15 -4.56 -0.95
CA ALA A 95 -18.10 -3.46 -1.91
C ALA A 95 -18.40 -3.88 -3.37
N GLY A 96 -18.61 -5.18 -3.63
CA GLY A 96 -18.83 -5.71 -4.98
C GLY A 96 -17.60 -5.66 -5.89
N PHE A 97 -16.39 -5.81 -5.34
CA PHE A 97 -15.15 -5.87 -6.11
C PHE A 97 -14.75 -7.33 -6.36
N ASP A 98 -14.65 -7.74 -7.64
CA ASP A 98 -14.18 -9.09 -7.98
C ASP A 98 -12.66 -9.23 -7.88
N ARG A 99 -11.95 -8.11 -8.09
CA ARG A 99 -10.49 -8.04 -8.08
C ARG A 99 -10.02 -6.67 -7.62
N ILE A 100 -8.95 -6.64 -6.84
CA ILE A 100 -8.18 -5.42 -6.53
C ILE A 100 -6.78 -5.52 -7.13
N TYR A 101 -6.18 -4.37 -7.40
CA TYR A 101 -4.83 -4.26 -7.94
C TYR A 101 -3.95 -3.55 -6.93
N ILE A 102 -2.74 -4.04 -6.72
CA ILE A 102 -1.80 -3.50 -5.76
C ILE A 102 -0.54 -3.12 -6.51
N LYS A 103 -0.18 -1.84 -6.47
CA LYS A 103 1.18 -1.38 -6.83
C LYS A 103 1.97 -1.14 -5.56
N TRP A 104 3.24 -1.52 -5.54
CA TRP A 104 4.12 -1.28 -4.41
C TRP A 104 5.47 -0.75 -4.87
N TYR A 105 6.09 0.06 -4.01
CA TYR A 105 7.36 0.73 -4.26
C TYR A 105 8.21 0.64 -2.99
N VAL A 106 9.44 0.17 -3.11
CA VAL A 106 10.44 0.27 -2.04
C VAL A 106 10.97 1.69 -2.07
N THR A 107 10.60 2.48 -1.06
CA THR A 107 11.04 3.88 -0.95
C THR A 107 12.23 4.02 -0.01
N HIS A 108 12.42 3.04 0.88
CA HIS A 108 13.54 2.98 1.80
C HIS A 108 14.11 1.55 1.81
N GLY A 109 15.25 1.37 1.15
CA GLY A 109 15.96 0.12 0.97
C GLY A 109 17.44 0.36 0.69
N GLU A 110 18.03 -0.43 -0.21
CA GLU A 110 19.45 -0.28 -0.57
C GLU A 110 19.71 0.90 -1.52
N VAL A 111 18.75 1.22 -2.40
CA VAL A 111 18.92 2.24 -3.46
C VAL A 111 18.24 3.55 -3.10
N ASP A 112 16.97 3.46 -2.71
CA ASP A 112 16.16 4.62 -2.33
C ASP A 112 16.08 4.73 -0.79
N ILE A 113 16.05 5.96 -0.25
CA ILE A 113 16.10 6.22 1.21
C ILE A 113 15.00 7.19 1.70
N ASP A 114 13.95 7.39 0.92
CA ASP A 114 12.83 8.25 1.28
C ASP A 114 11.94 7.60 2.37
N PHE A 115 11.50 8.39 3.33
CA PHE A 115 10.64 7.90 4.39
C PHE A 115 9.21 7.67 3.87
N PRO A 116 8.66 6.44 4.02
CA PRO A 116 7.33 6.11 3.52
C PRO A 116 6.21 7.03 4.02
N ARG A 117 6.31 7.50 5.28
CA ARG A 117 5.30 8.35 5.92
C ARG A 117 5.19 9.74 5.29
N GLU A 118 6.30 10.31 4.85
CA GLU A 118 6.31 11.63 4.19
C GLU A 118 5.60 11.53 2.83
N ILE A 119 5.91 10.47 2.08
CA ILE A 119 5.28 10.17 0.78
C ILE A 119 3.78 9.88 0.93
N GLU A 120 3.39 9.09 1.94
CA GLU A 120 1.98 8.79 2.22
C GLU A 120 1.19 10.04 2.55
N HIS A 121 1.75 10.92 3.38
CA HIS A 121 1.12 12.19 3.73
C HIS A 121 0.90 13.04 2.48
N ASP A 122 1.93 13.25 1.65
CA ASP A 122 1.83 14.02 0.41
C ASP A 122 0.79 13.45 -0.55
N LEU A 123 0.72 12.13 -0.70
CA LEU A 123 -0.25 11.48 -1.57
C LEU A 123 -1.68 11.61 -1.04
N LEU A 124 -1.90 11.41 0.26
CA LEU A 124 -3.21 11.56 0.88
C LEU A 124 -3.70 13.01 0.76
N THR A 125 -2.82 13.99 1.00
CA THR A 125 -3.13 15.41 0.82
C THR A 125 -3.51 15.72 -0.62
N LYS A 126 -2.68 15.33 -1.60
CA LYS A 126 -2.98 15.55 -3.02
C LYS A 126 -4.26 14.85 -3.48
N PHE A 127 -4.53 13.64 -2.96
CA PHE A 127 -5.78 12.93 -3.26
C PHE A 127 -6.99 13.67 -2.68
N HIS A 128 -6.87 14.15 -1.44
CA HIS A 128 -7.92 14.91 -0.77
C HIS A 128 -8.20 16.25 -1.47
N GLU A 129 -7.17 16.99 -1.85
CA GLU A 129 -7.30 18.24 -2.62
C GLU A 129 -8.01 18.01 -3.97
N ALA A 130 -7.73 16.88 -4.64
CA ALA A 130 -8.32 16.58 -5.94
C ALA A 130 -9.75 16.03 -5.87
N SER A 131 -10.14 15.36 -4.78
CA SER A 131 -11.40 14.61 -4.69
C SER A 131 -12.36 15.06 -3.59
N GLY A 132 -11.91 15.93 -2.68
CA GLY A 132 -12.66 16.34 -1.48
C GLY A 132 -12.75 15.26 -0.38
N GLN A 133 -12.13 14.09 -0.57
CA GLN A 133 -12.23 12.96 0.36
C GLN A 133 -10.93 12.15 0.42
N LEU A 134 -10.78 11.27 1.41
CA LEU A 134 -9.68 10.29 1.44
C LEU A 134 -10.03 9.07 0.58
N PRO A 135 -9.04 8.23 0.18
CA PRO A 135 -9.33 6.95 -0.42
C PRO A 135 -10.24 6.11 0.50
N LEU A 136 -11.15 5.33 -0.09
CA LEU A 136 -12.25 4.64 0.60
C LEU A 136 -11.83 3.85 1.86
N TRP A 137 -10.64 3.27 1.88
CA TRP A 137 -10.12 2.43 2.95
C TRP A 137 -9.10 3.14 3.87
N ASN A 138 -8.84 4.43 3.65
CA ASN A 138 -8.06 5.29 4.55
C ASN A 138 -9.01 5.99 5.53
N LYS A 139 -8.66 6.00 6.84
CA LYS A 139 -9.50 6.61 7.89
C LYS A 139 -9.06 8.02 8.28
N SER A 140 -7.80 8.36 8.06
CA SER A 140 -7.18 9.63 8.42
C SER A 140 -5.88 9.81 7.66
N PHE A 141 -5.30 11.01 7.78
CA PHE A 141 -3.93 11.33 7.36
C PHE A 141 -2.89 10.61 8.22
#